data_AF-A0A931A4V6-F1
#
_entry.id   AF-A0A931A4V6-F1
#
_cell.length_a   1.000
_cell.length_b   1.000
_cell.length_c   1.000
_cell.angle_alpha   90.00
_cell.angle_beta   90.00
_cell.angle_gamma   90.00
#
_symmetry.space_group_name_H-M   'P 1'
#
loop_
_entity.id
_entity.type
_entity.pdbx_description
1 polymer ?
#
loop_
_entity_poly.entity_id
_entity_poly.type
_entity_poly.pdbx_seq_one_letter_code
_entity_poly.pdbx_strand_id
1 'polypeptide(L)'
;MAGTARPRSVSVTPIGDFDLIDAPDGVQPGDILLAWVTSTGDVDDIDISGGAPWVALAEDTSVFSTRMYAQVAGPTNPSTYAIELGDDARGLVSVAHLRGATLSSLVIAVDAGDVAPGTGIPCPDASPGVAGGTEVRYAAAQHFVDIEFVPLGYREEDQGGDLSL
;
A
#
# COMPACT_ATOMS: atom_id res chain seq x y z
N MET A 1 0.24 -5.34 30.81
CA MET A 1 0.65 -6.30 29.77
C MET A 1 0.24 -5.72 28.42
N ALA A 2 1.18 -5.26 27.61
CA ALA A 2 0.91 -4.69 26.29
C ALA A 2 1.05 -5.81 25.24
N GLY A 3 -0.06 -6.17 24.58
CA GLY A 3 -0.06 -7.11 23.48
C GLY A 3 0.45 -6.42 22.22
N THR A 4 1.60 -6.85 21.71
CA THR A 4 2.13 -6.41 20.42
C THR A 4 1.26 -7.00 19.31
N ALA A 5 0.43 -6.16 18.69
CA ALA A 5 -0.29 -6.53 17.48
C ALA A 5 0.75 -6.86 16.38
N ARG A 6 0.75 -8.10 15.90
CA ARG A 6 1.57 -8.49 14.74
C ARG A 6 0.78 -8.14 13.49
N PRO A 7 1.30 -7.30 12.58
CA PRO A 7 0.69 -7.16 11.27
C PRO A 7 0.74 -8.53 10.57
N ARG A 8 -0.41 -9.05 10.14
CA ARG A 8 -0.48 -10.22 9.25
C ARG A 8 -0.39 -9.70 7.82
N SER A 9 0.61 -10.13 7.08
CA SER A 9 0.68 -9.94 5.62
C SER A 9 -0.14 -11.04 4.93
N VAL A 10 -0.95 -10.65 3.95
CA VAL A 10 -1.78 -11.55 3.13
C VAL A 10 -1.14 -11.71 1.75
N SER A 11 -1.31 -12.90 1.18
CA SER A 11 -0.73 -13.40 -0.08
C SER A 11 -1.29 -12.73 -1.34
N VAL A 12 -0.43 -12.62 -2.36
CA VAL A 12 -0.74 -12.06 -3.69
C VAL A 12 -1.43 -13.10 -4.57
N THR A 13 -2.67 -12.85 -4.99
CA THR A 13 -3.38 -13.62 -6.03
C THR A 13 -3.53 -12.72 -7.28
N PRO A 14 -3.47 -13.23 -8.52
CA PRO A 14 -3.89 -12.46 -9.69
C PRO A 14 -5.43 -12.43 -9.74
N ILE A 15 -6.03 -11.23 -9.81
CA ILE A 15 -7.48 -11.04 -9.61
C ILE A 15 -8.10 -10.40 -10.84
N GLY A 16 -9.26 -10.90 -11.23
CA GLY A 16 -10.30 -10.12 -11.91
C GLY A 16 -11.57 -10.22 -11.05
N ASP A 17 -12.27 -9.09 -10.89
CA ASP A 17 -13.45 -8.82 -10.06
C ASP A 17 -13.20 -8.44 -8.57
N PHE A 18 -12.95 -9.36 -7.62
CA PHE A 18 -12.78 -8.97 -6.20
C PHE A 18 -11.93 -9.95 -5.40
N ASP A 19 -11.05 -9.45 -4.52
CA ASP A 19 -10.42 -10.26 -3.47
C ASP A 19 -11.02 -9.98 -2.09
N LEU A 20 -11.05 -11.02 -1.26
CA LEU A 20 -11.48 -10.94 0.13
C LEU A 20 -10.29 -10.86 1.07
N ILE A 21 -10.39 -9.98 2.06
CA ILE A 21 -9.35 -9.77 3.06
C ILE A 21 -9.94 -9.93 4.44
N ASP A 22 -9.29 -10.74 5.27
CA ASP A 22 -9.70 -10.95 6.65
C ASP A 22 -9.63 -9.65 7.46
N ALA A 23 -10.67 -9.41 8.25
CA ALA A 23 -10.66 -8.35 9.24
C ALA A 23 -9.65 -8.68 10.36
N PRO A 24 -9.02 -7.66 10.96
CA PRO A 24 -8.15 -7.89 12.12
C PRO A 24 -8.89 -8.59 13.26
N ASP A 25 -8.24 -9.54 13.92
CA ASP A 25 -8.80 -10.22 15.08
C ASP A 25 -9.08 -9.21 16.21
N GLY A 26 -10.22 -9.35 16.90
CA GLY A 26 -10.52 -8.57 18.11
C GLY A 26 -10.93 -7.11 17.88
N VAL A 27 -11.34 -6.75 16.66
CA VAL A 27 -12.02 -5.47 16.38
C VAL A 27 -13.24 -5.32 17.31
N GLN A 28 -13.39 -4.14 17.90
CA GLN A 28 -14.52 -3.78 18.74
C GLN A 28 -15.33 -2.64 18.09
N PRO A 29 -16.63 -2.52 18.40
CA PRO A 29 -17.42 -1.39 17.95
C PRO A 29 -16.80 -0.07 18.45
N GLY A 30 -16.61 0.88 17.55
CA GLY A 30 -15.96 2.17 17.81
C GLY A 30 -14.47 2.22 17.51
N ASP A 31 -13.82 1.08 17.23
CA ASP A 31 -12.44 1.07 16.74
C ASP A 31 -12.37 1.75 15.35
N ILE A 32 -11.27 2.43 15.06
CA ILE A 32 -10.99 2.91 13.70
C ILE A 32 -10.27 1.81 12.94
N LEU A 33 -10.82 1.40 11.81
CA LEU A 33 -10.16 0.53 10.85
C LEU A 33 -9.45 1.39 9.83
N LEU A 34 -8.20 1.03 9.54
CA LEU A 34 -7.39 1.65 8.49
C LEU A 34 -7.04 0.59 7.47
N ALA A 35 -7.30 0.88 6.20
CA ALA A 35 -6.86 0.06 5.08
C ALA A 35 -5.84 0.85 4.26
N TRP A 36 -4.71 0.21 3.98
CA TRP A 36 -3.72 0.68 3.00
C TRP A 36 -3.78 -0.26 1.81
N VAL A 37 -4.03 0.30 0.63
CA VAL A 37 -4.02 -0.45 -0.62
C VAL A 37 -2.96 0.16 -1.51
N THR A 38 -1.96 -0.64 -1.89
CA THR A 38 -0.96 -0.27 -2.90
C THR A 38 -1.16 -1.17 -4.10
N SER A 39 -1.22 -0.60 -5.29
CA SER A 39 -1.58 -1.26 -6.55
C SER A 39 -0.61 -0.89 -7.67
N THR A 40 -0.42 -1.81 -8.62
CA THR A 40 0.24 -1.54 -9.90
C THR A 40 -0.69 -0.91 -10.94
N GLY A 41 -1.99 -0.81 -10.65
CA GLY A 41 -3.01 -0.18 -11.51
C GLY A 41 -3.26 1.29 -11.15
N ASP A 42 -4.30 1.88 -11.75
CA ASP A 42 -4.73 3.26 -11.43
C ASP A 42 -5.30 3.33 -10.00
N VAL A 43 -5.12 4.46 -9.33
CA VAL A 43 -5.66 4.71 -7.99
C VAL A 43 -7.18 4.79 -8.04
N ASP A 44 -7.73 5.27 -9.16
CA ASP A 44 -9.17 5.45 -9.34
C ASP A 44 -9.91 4.11 -9.40
N ASP A 45 -9.21 3.03 -9.75
CA ASP A 45 -9.75 1.67 -9.79
C ASP A 45 -9.55 0.92 -8.46
N ILE A 46 -9.03 1.58 -7.42
CA ILE A 46 -8.93 1.00 -6.08
C ILE A 46 -10.22 1.32 -5.32
N ASP A 47 -10.90 0.29 -4.85
CA ASP A 47 -12.02 0.43 -3.90
C ASP A 47 -12.02 -0.65 -2.81
N ILE A 48 -12.61 -0.31 -1.66
CA ILE A 48 -12.80 -1.22 -0.53
C ILE A 48 -14.24 -1.14 -0.02
N SER A 49 -14.85 -2.31 0.19
CA SER A 49 -16.22 -2.39 0.69
C SER A 49 -16.41 -3.46 1.78
N GLY A 50 -17.54 -3.34 2.48
CA GLY A 50 -17.93 -4.22 3.59
C GLY A 50 -18.05 -3.49 4.93
N GLY A 51 -19.14 -3.73 5.65
CA GLY A 51 -19.43 -3.08 6.93
C GLY A 51 -20.03 -1.67 6.75
N ALA A 52 -19.60 -0.73 7.59
CA ALA A 52 -19.89 0.70 7.44
C ALA A 52 -19.18 1.30 6.19
N PRO A 53 -19.49 2.55 5.78
CA PRO A 53 -18.79 3.18 4.68
C PRO A 53 -17.29 3.38 4.99
N TRP A 54 -16.43 3.00 4.04
CA TRP A 54 -15.03 3.38 4.02
C TRP A 54 -14.90 4.78 3.43
N VAL A 55 -14.02 5.59 4.01
CA VAL A 55 -13.74 6.96 3.58
C VAL A 55 -12.29 7.02 3.15
N ALA A 56 -12.03 7.43 1.91
CA ALA A 56 -10.67 7.71 1.43
C ALA A 56 -10.08 8.89 2.21
N LEU A 57 -8.88 8.71 2.74
CA LEU A 57 -8.20 9.70 3.58
C LEU A 57 -6.98 10.32 2.90
N ALA A 58 -6.27 9.53 2.09
CA ALA A 58 -5.09 9.97 1.38
C ALA A 58 -4.86 9.06 0.16
N GLU A 59 -4.24 9.62 -0.87
CA GLU A 59 -3.84 8.88 -2.05
C GLU A 59 -2.52 9.40 -2.61
N ASP A 60 -1.81 8.53 -3.31
CA ASP A 60 -0.65 8.84 -4.12
C ASP A 60 -0.76 8.09 -5.46
N THR A 61 -0.43 8.79 -6.54
CA THR A 61 -0.59 8.34 -7.94
C THR A 61 0.76 8.20 -8.66
N SER A 62 1.83 7.93 -7.90
CA SER A 62 3.15 7.69 -8.48
C SER A 62 3.21 6.33 -9.22
N VAL A 63 4.39 5.70 -9.30
CA VAL A 63 4.60 4.45 -10.03
C VAL A 63 3.73 3.29 -9.49
N PHE A 64 3.38 3.34 -8.21
CA PHE A 64 2.34 2.49 -7.61
C PHE A 64 1.27 3.35 -6.98
N SER A 65 0.04 3.17 -7.44
CA SER A 65 -1.11 3.84 -6.86
C SER A 65 -1.33 3.35 -5.44
N THR A 66 -1.32 4.27 -4.48
CA THR A 66 -1.62 3.96 -3.09
C THR A 66 -2.84 4.74 -2.64
N ARG A 67 -3.81 4.08 -2.01
CA ARG A 67 -4.95 4.73 -1.38
C ARG A 67 -5.13 4.22 0.04
N MET A 68 -5.35 5.16 0.96
CA MET A 68 -5.66 4.88 2.35
C MET A 68 -7.11 5.16 2.64
N TYR A 69 -7.75 4.23 3.34
CA TYR A 69 -9.13 4.36 3.77
C TYR A 69 -9.25 4.24 5.28
N ALA A 70 -10.32 4.83 5.81
CA ALA A 70 -10.75 4.55 7.17
C ALA A 70 -12.24 4.26 7.27
N GLN A 71 -12.58 3.49 8.28
CA GLN A 71 -13.94 3.15 8.64
C GLN A 71 -14.05 3.11 10.17
N VAL A 72 -15.19 3.49 10.74
CA VAL A 72 -15.49 3.20 12.14
C VAL A 72 -16.15 1.84 12.23
N ALA A 73 -15.55 0.91 12.98
CA ALA A 73 -16.10 -0.42 13.18
C ALA A 73 -17.48 -0.32 13.88
N GLY A 74 -18.51 -0.88 13.25
CA GLY A 74 -19.85 -0.96 13.82
C GLY A 74 -20.06 -2.18 14.71
N PRO A 75 -21.24 -2.31 15.35
CA PRO A 75 -21.61 -3.49 16.14
C PRO A 75 -21.67 -4.78 15.31
N THR A 76 -21.82 -4.68 13.98
CA THR A 76 -21.89 -5.81 13.05
C THR A 76 -20.74 -5.77 12.04
N ASN A 77 -19.53 -5.42 12.50
CA ASN A 77 -18.35 -5.41 11.64
C ASN A 77 -18.13 -6.80 11.00
N PRO A 78 -17.92 -6.89 9.68
CA PRO A 78 -17.76 -8.17 9.01
C PRO A 78 -16.42 -8.83 9.38
N SER A 79 -16.30 -10.13 9.13
CA SER A 79 -15.05 -10.89 9.27
C SER A 79 -14.11 -10.72 8.08
N THR A 80 -14.61 -10.21 6.95
CA THR A 80 -13.85 -9.97 5.72
C THR A 80 -14.32 -8.70 5.04
N TYR A 81 -13.43 -8.05 4.29
CA TYR A 81 -13.70 -6.92 3.40
C TYR A 81 -13.43 -7.32 1.96
N ALA A 82 -14.12 -6.70 1.01
CA ALA A 82 -13.86 -6.87 -0.41
C ALA A 82 -12.97 -5.73 -0.91
N ILE A 83 -11.97 -6.07 -1.71
CA ILE A 83 -11.12 -5.13 -2.45
C ILE A 83 -11.35 -5.32 -3.93
N GLU A 84 -11.56 -4.19 -4.60
CA GLU A 84 -11.56 -4.07 -6.04
C GLU A 84 -10.28 -3.36 -6.47
N LEU A 85 -9.63 -3.91 -7.50
CA LEU A 85 -8.52 -3.28 -8.21
C LEU A 85 -8.86 -3.31 -9.70
N GLY A 86 -8.34 -2.35 -10.47
CA GLY A 86 -8.53 -2.32 -11.91
C GLY A 86 -8.08 -3.61 -12.62
N ASP A 87 -8.62 -3.85 -13.81
CA ASP A 87 -8.29 -5.01 -14.62
C ASP A 87 -6.75 -5.09 -14.82
N ASP A 88 -6.19 -6.27 -14.55
CA ASP A 88 -4.74 -6.58 -14.55
C ASP A 88 -3.89 -5.94 -13.44
N ALA A 89 -4.47 -5.16 -12.54
CA ALA A 89 -3.75 -4.60 -11.41
C ALA A 89 -3.40 -5.68 -10.37
N ARG A 90 -2.23 -5.54 -9.75
CA ARG A 90 -1.82 -6.35 -8.60
C ARG A 90 -1.59 -5.44 -7.42
N GLY A 91 -1.97 -5.87 -6.23
CA GLY A 91 -1.81 -5.04 -5.06
C GLY A 91 -1.43 -5.79 -3.80
N LEU A 92 -0.96 -4.99 -2.85
CA LEU A 92 -0.87 -5.37 -1.45
C LEU A 92 -1.91 -4.57 -0.69
N VAL A 93 -2.66 -5.26 0.16
CA VAL A 93 -3.62 -4.62 1.05
C VAL A 93 -3.30 -5.00 2.48
N SER A 94 -3.31 -4.02 3.36
CA SER A 94 -3.15 -4.20 4.80
C SER A 94 -4.31 -3.53 5.53
N VAL A 95 -4.88 -4.21 6.52
CA VAL A 95 -5.91 -3.64 7.40
C VAL A 95 -5.42 -3.67 8.84
N ALA A 96 -5.50 -2.55 9.54
CA ALA A 96 -5.23 -2.45 10.97
C ALA A 96 -6.42 -1.84 11.70
N HIS A 97 -6.54 -2.12 13.00
CA HIS A 97 -7.45 -1.41 13.88
C HIS A 97 -6.69 -0.51 14.85
N LEU A 98 -7.28 0.63 15.18
CA LEU A 98 -6.82 1.60 16.16
C LEU A 98 -7.90 1.74 17.24
N ARG A 99 -7.50 1.50 18.49
CA ARG A 99 -8.38 1.64 19.65
C ARG A 99 -8.23 3.02 20.28
N GLY A 100 -9.34 3.61 20.71
CA GLY A 100 -9.34 4.90 21.43
C GLY A 100 -9.06 6.12 20.55
N ALA A 101 -8.95 5.94 19.23
CA ALA A 101 -8.86 7.02 18.25
C ALA A 101 -10.28 7.44 17.82
N THR A 102 -10.41 8.67 17.33
CA THR A 102 -11.63 9.13 16.65
C THR A 102 -11.25 9.67 15.28
N LEU A 103 -12.09 9.45 14.26
CA LEU A 103 -11.82 9.96 12.90
C LEU A 103 -11.59 11.48 12.90
N SER A 104 -12.31 12.23 13.73
CA SER A 104 -12.18 13.70 13.83
C SER A 104 -10.85 14.17 14.43
N SER A 105 -10.11 13.29 15.10
CA SER A 105 -8.79 13.60 15.69
C SER A 105 -7.65 12.88 15.00
N LEU A 106 -7.96 12.12 13.94
CA LEU A 106 -7.00 11.35 13.18
C LEU A 106 -6.43 12.19 12.04
N VAL A 107 -5.11 12.36 12.05
CA VAL A 107 -4.38 12.93 10.91
C VAL A 107 -3.63 11.80 10.23
N ILE A 108 -3.85 11.68 8.91
CA ILE A 108 -3.13 10.73 8.06
C ILE A 108 -2.33 11.50 7.03
N ALA A 109 -1.06 11.15 6.88
CA ALA A 109 -0.24 11.61 5.78
C ALA A 109 0.43 10.42 5.10
N VAL A 110 0.44 10.47 3.76
CA VAL A 110 1.03 9.47 2.88
C VAL A 110 2.10 10.17 2.06
N ASP A 111 3.28 9.57 2.00
CA ASP A 111 4.31 9.89 1.03
C ASP A 111 4.77 8.58 0.41
N ALA A 112 4.52 8.41 -0.88
CA ALA A 112 4.94 7.26 -1.64
C ALA A 112 5.68 7.74 -2.88
N GLY A 113 6.87 7.21 -3.11
CA GLY A 113 7.64 7.65 -4.27
C GLY A 113 9.01 7.02 -4.40
N ASP A 114 9.73 7.58 -5.36
CA ASP A 114 11.05 7.09 -5.73
C ASP A 114 12.10 7.59 -4.76
N VAL A 115 12.90 6.66 -4.22
CA VAL A 115 14.07 7.00 -3.40
C VAL A 115 15.32 6.32 -3.93
N ALA A 116 16.40 7.10 -3.99
CA ALA A 116 17.70 6.56 -4.34
C ALA A 116 18.12 5.49 -3.30
N PRO A 117 18.84 4.43 -3.72
CA PRO A 117 19.41 3.49 -2.78
C PRO A 117 20.28 4.19 -1.72
N GLY A 118 20.00 3.92 -0.45
CA GLY A 118 20.78 4.45 0.69
C GLY A 118 20.37 5.83 1.21
N THR A 119 19.35 6.50 0.66
CA THR A 119 18.96 7.85 1.12
C THR A 119 17.91 7.88 2.23
N GLY A 120 17.43 6.72 2.69
CA GLY A 120 16.31 6.63 3.62
C GLY A 120 14.97 6.98 2.97
N ILE A 121 13.87 6.55 3.59
CA ILE A 121 12.52 6.85 3.12
C ILE A 121 12.05 8.12 3.84
N PRO A 122 11.67 9.19 3.13
CA PRO A 122 11.15 10.40 3.75
C PRO A 122 9.85 10.08 4.49
N CYS A 123 9.76 10.50 5.75
CA CYS A 123 8.53 10.35 6.52
C CYS A 123 7.69 11.60 6.30
N PRO A 124 6.40 11.50 5.92
CA PRO A 124 5.58 12.67 5.69
C PRO A 124 5.42 13.50 6.96
N ASP A 125 5.39 14.81 6.80
CA ASP A 125 5.08 15.72 7.90
C ASP A 125 3.58 15.72 8.16
N ALA A 126 3.21 15.36 9.38
CA ALA A 126 1.86 15.54 9.91
C ALA A 126 1.95 16.04 11.36
N SER A 127 0.86 16.60 11.86
CA SER A 127 0.73 16.99 13.26
C SER A 127 -0.74 16.98 13.64
N PRO A 128 -1.13 16.37 14.77
CA PRO A 128 -2.50 16.43 15.24
C PRO A 128 -2.95 17.88 15.47
N GLY A 129 -4.12 18.24 14.94
CA GLY A 129 -4.70 19.59 15.14
C GLY A 129 -5.22 19.84 16.56
N VAL A 130 -5.24 18.81 17.41
CA VAL A 130 -5.75 18.87 18.79
C VAL A 130 -4.82 18.13 19.76
N ALA A 131 -4.75 18.62 20.99
CA ALA A 131 -4.00 17.95 22.05
C ALA A 131 -4.58 16.54 22.31
N GLY A 132 -3.72 15.53 22.28
CA GLY A 132 -4.13 14.12 22.41
C GLY A 132 -4.74 13.52 21.13
N GLY A 133 -4.65 14.19 19.99
CA GLY A 133 -5.04 13.62 18.70
C GLY A 133 -4.11 12.48 18.26
N THR A 134 -4.61 11.66 17.33
CA THR A 134 -3.89 10.49 16.80
C THR A 134 -3.29 10.82 15.45
N GLU A 135 -2.07 10.37 15.23
CA GLU A 135 -1.36 10.57 13.97
C GLU A 135 -0.92 9.24 13.38
N VAL A 136 -1.13 9.09 12.07
CA VAL A 136 -0.63 7.97 11.28
C VAL A 136 0.14 8.53 10.09
N ARG A 137 1.44 8.26 10.06
CA ARG A 137 2.32 8.58 8.93
C ARG A 137 2.63 7.30 8.20
N TYR A 138 2.32 7.27 6.91
CA TYR A 138 2.68 6.15 6.05
C TYR A 138 3.68 6.64 5.02
N ALA A 139 4.86 6.03 5.01
CA ALA A 139 5.89 6.31 4.04
C ALA A 139 6.23 5.00 3.32
N ALA A 140 6.08 5.00 2.00
CA ALA A 140 6.46 3.90 1.15
C ALA A 140 7.48 4.38 0.13
N ALA A 141 8.39 3.51 -0.27
CA ALA A 141 9.36 3.88 -1.28
C ALA A 141 9.72 2.72 -2.19
N GLN A 142 9.93 3.04 -3.45
CA GLN A 142 10.56 2.14 -4.40
C GLN A 142 12.04 2.48 -4.50
N HIS A 143 12.87 1.44 -4.40
CA HIS A 143 14.26 1.55 -4.82
C HIS A 143 14.33 1.32 -6.33
N PHE A 144 14.79 2.34 -7.06
CA PHE A 144 15.33 2.07 -8.40
C PHE A 144 16.60 1.25 -8.23
N VAL A 145 16.55 0.03 -8.74
CA VAL A 145 17.78 -0.65 -9.16
C VAL A 145 18.00 -0.15 -10.57
N ASP A 146 19.01 0.71 -10.78
CA ASP A 146 19.50 0.95 -12.12
C ASP A 146 19.98 -0.41 -12.66
N ILE A 147 19.12 -1.06 -13.44
CA ILE A 147 19.57 -2.18 -14.27
C ILE A 147 20.34 -1.50 -15.39
N GLU A 148 21.63 -1.29 -15.17
CA GLU A 148 22.54 -1.04 -16.28
C GLU A 148 22.38 -2.24 -17.22
N PHE A 149 21.65 -2.03 -18.32
CA PHE A 149 21.68 -2.93 -19.46
C PHE A 149 23.11 -2.90 -19.96
N VAL A 150 23.98 -3.75 -19.39
CA VAL A 150 25.19 -4.17 -20.08
C VAL A 150 24.67 -4.87 -21.33
N PRO A 151 24.82 -4.29 -22.54
CA PRO A 151 24.37 -4.97 -23.74
C PRO A 151 25.08 -6.32 -23.74
N LEU A 152 24.31 -7.42 -23.69
CA LEU A 152 24.86 -8.76 -23.89
C LEU A 152 25.66 -8.67 -25.18
N GLY A 153 26.97 -8.85 -25.03
CA GLY A 153 27.95 -8.41 -26.01
C GLY A 153 27.51 -8.72 -27.43
N TYR A 154 27.35 -7.66 -28.23
CA TYR A 154 27.72 -7.74 -29.63
C TYR A 154 29.23 -8.01 -29.63
N ARG A 155 29.62 -9.29 -29.46
CA ARG A 155 30.86 -9.76 -30.06
C ARG A 155 30.56 -9.75 -31.55
N GLU A 156 31.22 -8.88 -32.30
CA GLU A 156 31.42 -9.16 -33.72
C GLU A 156 31.88 -10.62 -33.78
N GLU A 157 31.06 -11.47 -34.39
CA GLU A 157 31.58 -12.73 -34.91
C GLU A 157 32.75 -12.33 -35.80
N ASP A 158 33.95 -12.75 -35.41
CA ASP A 158 35.10 -12.86 -36.29
C ASP A 158 34.61 -13.56 -37.57
N GLN A 159 34.29 -12.76 -38.60
CA GLN A 159 34.18 -13.28 -39.95
C GLN A 159 35.57 -13.72 -40.35
N GLY A 160 35.79 -15.03 -40.27
CA GLY A 160 36.91 -15.70 -40.90
C GLY A 160 36.99 -15.26 -42.37
N GLY A 161 38.13 -14.66 -42.70
CA GLY A 161 38.46 -14.23 -44.05
C GLY A 161 39.96 -14.11 -44.19
N ASP A 162 40.65 -15.26 -44.12
CA ASP A 162 42.00 -15.42 -44.64
C ASP A 162 42.00 -15.02 -46.13
N LEU A 163 42.65 -13.90 -46.44
CA LEU A 163 42.97 -13.47 -47.79
C LEU A 163 44.49 -13.48 -47.94
N SER A 164 45.08 -14.68 -47.96
CA SER A 164 46.42 -14.88 -48.49
C SER A 164 46.44 -14.64 -50.01
N LEU A 165 47.34 -13.74 -50.42
CA LEU A 165 47.70 -13.31 -51.77
C LEU A 165 48.32 -14.41 -52.64
#